data_AF-A0A7K3MPL2-F1
#
_entry.id   AF-A0A7K3MPL2-F1
#
_cell.length_a   1.000
_cell.length_b   1.000
_cell.length_c   1.000
_cell.angle_alpha   90.00
_cell.angle_beta   90.00
_cell.angle_gamma   90.00
#
_symmetry.space_group_name_H-M   'P 1'
#
loop_
_entity.id
_entity.type
_entity.pdbx_description
1 polymer ?
#
loop_
_entity_poly.entity_id
_entity_poly.type
_entity_poly.pdbx_seq_one_letter_code
_entity_poly.pdbx_strand_id
1 'polypeptide(L)'
;MKIKLYILLLLSTSLFAQKVTTSIDTTKNKIGAEFKLTLKTNVDTLSKVVFPNAKNFGALEVIQSYPIDTIRKNDRYELVKKYGLTQFDSGKYTIPSIKILINNKAFLSDSLKVEVANVQVDTLKQKMYDIKDIAPANEGMGNWWKYLLGLLLIVGIAALVYWYIKKRQKEKIEEEIYKTPIEKATSLLNNLEKKELWQHGEVKAYYSELTDIVRNYIEEAIDIPAMESTTSELIEGLKTASQKKKMKLSKETIDSLFVVLKQADLVKFAKSKPLDFEITEDRKKIERAIVTLDKAIPVVVENADEMLLNEMQRQEQLKRELKKQKNKRIVITAVSVFLLLFVTTTYFVATKGLDVVIDNVFGNSSKELLEGEWIKSEYGNPSVRVETPKVLKRTDLTKTLPKNGMALIKEMQSFAYGSLKSNFYIMVSTLQYKQETQIDLAKSLDGALKAMESQGAQNMIVKQEDFETKEGIKGIKGYGTFSKIDNENQNSTKLYYEVLIFSQEGGLQQIMIVHEEGDKYANEISDRILASVELQNTKQ
;
A
#
# COMPACT_ATOMS: atom_id res chain seq x y z
N MET A 1 40.06 -10.83 -119.75
CA MET A 1 39.70 -11.16 -118.35
C MET A 1 40.16 -10.12 -117.31
N LYS A 2 40.37 -8.83 -117.68
CA LYS A 2 40.87 -7.79 -116.75
C LYS A 2 39.89 -6.65 -116.44
N ILE A 3 38.69 -6.65 -117.04
CA ILE A 3 37.66 -5.61 -116.86
C ILE A 3 36.62 -5.98 -115.77
N LYS A 4 36.46 -7.27 -115.45
CA LYS A 4 35.54 -7.71 -114.37
C LYS A 4 36.12 -7.53 -112.95
N LEU A 5 37.41 -7.27 -112.81
CA LEU A 5 38.06 -7.11 -111.48
C LEU A 5 37.97 -5.67 -110.95
N TYR A 6 37.82 -4.66 -111.82
CA TYR A 6 37.72 -3.26 -111.39
C TYR A 6 36.32 -2.83 -110.94
N ILE A 7 35.27 -3.58 -111.28
CA ILE A 7 33.89 -3.30 -110.85
C ILE A 7 33.63 -3.82 -109.42
N LEU A 8 34.46 -4.74 -108.90
CA LEU A 8 34.29 -5.29 -107.54
C LEU A 8 34.98 -4.45 -106.44
N LEU A 9 35.78 -3.43 -106.80
CA LEU A 9 36.55 -2.62 -105.84
C LEU A 9 35.95 -1.23 -105.55
N LEU A 10 34.79 -0.90 -106.15
CA LEU A 10 34.13 0.41 -106.02
C LEU A 10 32.89 0.41 -105.10
N LEU A 11 32.67 -0.68 -104.35
CA LEU A 11 31.51 -0.84 -103.45
C LEU A 11 31.92 -1.11 -101.99
N SER A 12 32.90 -0.39 -101.49
CA SER A 12 33.18 -0.31 -100.05
C SER A 12 32.84 1.09 -99.54
N THR A 13 31.57 1.49 -99.67
CA THR A 13 31.05 2.60 -98.87
C THR A 13 31.06 2.15 -97.41
N SER A 14 31.99 2.70 -96.63
CA SER A 14 31.98 2.58 -95.18
C SER A 14 30.69 3.21 -94.66
N LEU A 15 29.67 2.39 -94.44
CA LEU A 15 28.47 2.78 -93.71
C LEU A 15 28.92 3.11 -92.28
N PHE A 16 29.08 4.40 -91.99
CA PHE A 16 29.13 4.90 -90.62
C PHE A 16 27.77 4.63 -89.99
N ALA A 17 27.61 3.44 -89.39
CA ALA A 17 26.45 3.11 -88.60
C ALA A 17 26.41 4.05 -87.39
N GLN A 18 25.31 4.80 -87.26
CA GLN A 18 25.03 5.57 -86.05
C GLN A 18 25.00 4.60 -84.87
N LYS A 19 25.97 4.72 -83.96
CA LYS A 19 26.13 3.81 -82.82
C LYS A 19 25.57 4.45 -81.56
N VAL A 20 24.65 3.73 -80.90
CA VAL A 20 24.24 4.03 -79.53
C VAL A 20 25.27 3.39 -78.61
N THR A 21 25.81 4.16 -77.68
CA THR A 21 26.73 3.68 -76.65
C THR A 21 26.03 3.68 -75.30
N THR A 22 26.12 2.57 -74.59
CA THR A 22 25.48 2.34 -73.29
C THR A 22 26.54 2.33 -72.21
N SER A 23 26.30 2.99 -71.08
CA SER A 23 27.19 2.94 -69.92
C SER A 23 26.40 3.06 -68.63
N ILE A 24 26.93 2.49 -67.55
CA ILE A 24 26.34 2.55 -66.21
C ILE A 24 27.44 2.94 -65.21
N ASP A 25 27.06 3.63 -64.14
CA ASP A 25 27.99 4.11 -63.11
C ASP A 25 28.55 2.98 -62.24
N THR A 26 27.70 2.04 -61.83
CA THR A 26 28.10 0.84 -61.10
C THR A 26 27.33 -0.38 -61.59
N THR A 27 27.95 -1.56 -61.54
CA THR A 27 27.30 -2.84 -61.82
C THR A 27 26.76 -3.51 -60.56
N LYS A 28 27.06 -2.97 -59.37
CA LYS A 28 26.61 -3.49 -58.08
C LYS A 28 26.21 -2.35 -57.14
N ASN A 29 24.99 -2.41 -56.61
CA ASN A 29 24.48 -1.41 -55.66
C ASN A 29 23.57 -2.05 -54.60
N LYS A 30 23.26 -1.33 -53.51
CA LYS A 30 22.37 -1.83 -52.44
C LYS A 30 20.90 -1.77 -52.87
N ILE A 31 20.06 -2.57 -52.21
CA ILE A 31 18.59 -2.48 -52.34
C ILE A 31 18.15 -1.02 -52.19
N GLY A 32 17.30 -0.54 -53.11
CA GLY A 32 16.75 0.81 -53.13
C GLY A 32 17.70 1.92 -53.62
N ALA A 33 18.97 1.61 -53.87
CA ALA A 33 19.95 2.58 -54.36
C ALA A 33 19.87 2.77 -55.89
N GLU A 34 20.16 3.99 -56.35
CA GLU A 34 20.07 4.38 -57.76
C GLU A 34 21.25 3.83 -58.59
N PHE A 35 20.96 3.23 -59.74
CA PHE A 35 21.88 2.99 -60.84
C PHE A 35 21.69 4.05 -61.92
N LYS A 36 22.77 4.70 -62.37
CA LYS A 36 22.71 5.76 -63.38
C LYS A 36 23.06 5.21 -64.76
N LEU A 37 22.02 4.85 -65.51
CA LEU A 37 22.15 4.43 -66.91
C LEU A 37 22.34 5.65 -67.82
N THR A 38 23.39 5.63 -68.64
CA THR A 38 23.71 6.69 -69.61
C THR A 38 23.69 6.12 -71.03
N LEU A 39 22.82 6.67 -71.87
CA LEU A 39 22.73 6.40 -73.30
C LEU A 39 23.33 7.57 -74.07
N LYS A 40 24.28 7.29 -74.97
CA LYS A 40 24.93 8.29 -75.82
C LYS A 40 24.72 7.96 -77.29
N THR A 41 24.42 8.95 -78.10
CA THR A 41 24.39 8.80 -79.56
C THR A 41 25.07 9.98 -80.24
N ASN A 42 25.75 9.71 -81.34
CA ASN A 42 26.44 10.71 -82.14
C ASN A 42 25.73 10.88 -83.48
N VAL A 43 25.08 12.02 -83.69
CA VAL A 43 24.18 12.28 -84.81
C VAL A 43 24.54 13.59 -85.52
N ASP A 44 24.16 13.70 -86.80
CA ASP A 44 24.32 14.94 -87.55
C ASP A 44 23.41 16.04 -86.99
N THR A 45 23.78 17.30 -87.16
CA THR A 45 23.09 18.46 -86.53
C THR A 45 21.62 18.62 -86.92
N LEU A 46 21.19 18.01 -88.05
CA LEU A 46 19.82 18.02 -88.54
C LEU A 46 19.01 16.78 -88.10
N SER A 47 19.62 15.83 -87.38
CA SER A 47 18.97 14.58 -87.01
C SER A 47 18.01 14.74 -85.83
N LYS A 48 16.82 14.14 -85.94
CA LYS A 48 15.83 14.08 -84.85
C LYS A 48 16.02 12.78 -84.05
N VAL A 49 16.35 12.90 -82.76
CA VAL A 49 16.55 11.76 -81.85
C VAL A 49 15.45 11.74 -80.79
N VAL A 50 14.83 10.57 -80.60
CA VAL A 50 13.82 10.33 -79.57
C VAL A 50 14.30 9.21 -78.66
N PHE A 51 14.58 9.56 -77.41
CA PHE A 51 14.84 8.61 -76.33
C PHE A 51 13.51 8.12 -75.72
N PRO A 52 13.44 6.86 -75.25
CA PRO A 52 12.20 6.32 -74.72
C PRO A 52 11.81 6.95 -73.38
N ASN A 53 10.51 7.14 -73.19
CA ASN A 53 9.93 7.54 -71.92
C ASN A 53 9.22 6.34 -71.28
N ALA A 54 10.00 5.37 -70.81
CA ALA A 54 9.50 4.17 -70.17
C ALA A 54 9.48 4.32 -68.65
N LYS A 55 8.49 3.71 -67.98
CA LYS A 55 8.43 3.64 -66.51
C LYS A 55 9.40 2.61 -65.94
N ASN A 56 9.71 1.56 -66.70
CA ASN A 56 10.59 0.46 -66.30
C ASN A 56 11.49 0.06 -67.47
N PHE A 57 12.72 -0.38 -67.16
CA PHE A 57 13.59 -1.07 -68.11
C PHE A 57 13.87 -2.48 -67.58
N GLY A 58 13.14 -3.45 -68.12
CA GLY A 58 13.13 -4.81 -67.57
C GLY A 58 12.47 -4.84 -66.19
N ALA A 59 13.17 -5.41 -65.21
CA ALA A 59 12.70 -5.46 -63.82
C ALA A 59 13.05 -4.21 -63.00
N LEU A 60 13.85 -3.28 -63.53
CA LEU A 60 14.25 -2.06 -62.82
C LEU A 60 13.29 -0.91 -63.10
N GLU A 61 12.95 -0.16 -62.06
CA GLU A 61 12.05 1.00 -62.10
C GLU A 61 12.82 2.28 -62.41
N VAL A 62 12.28 3.12 -63.31
CA VAL A 62 12.83 4.43 -63.67
C VAL A 62 12.33 5.47 -62.68
N ILE A 63 13.15 5.80 -61.68
CA ILE A 63 12.82 6.83 -60.68
C ILE A 63 13.07 8.25 -61.19
N GLN A 64 14.00 8.41 -62.15
CA GLN A 64 14.34 9.72 -62.68
C GLN A 64 14.71 9.65 -64.17
N SER A 65 14.13 10.55 -64.97
CA SER A 65 14.49 10.76 -66.38
C SER A 65 15.14 12.13 -66.51
N TYR A 66 16.47 12.17 -66.57
CA TYR A 66 17.23 13.42 -66.60
C TYR A 66 17.11 14.12 -67.97
N PRO A 67 17.26 15.45 -68.07
CA PRO A 67 17.24 16.15 -69.35
C PRO A 67 18.32 15.62 -70.31
N ILE A 68 18.12 15.84 -71.62
CA ILE A 68 19.09 15.44 -72.64
C ILE A 68 20.20 16.49 -72.68
N ASP A 69 21.45 16.08 -72.44
CA ASP A 69 22.61 16.93 -72.60
C ASP A 69 23.10 16.85 -74.06
N THR A 70 23.45 17.99 -74.65
CA THR A 70 23.96 18.08 -76.03
C THR A 70 25.37 18.63 -76.03
N ILE A 71 26.33 17.86 -76.56
CA ILE A 71 27.72 18.27 -76.71
C ILE A 71 28.04 18.37 -78.20
N ARG A 72 28.41 19.56 -78.68
CA ARG A 72 28.82 19.74 -80.08
C ARG A 72 30.25 19.26 -80.27
N LYS A 73 30.47 18.31 -81.18
CA LYS A 73 31.79 17.81 -81.61
C LYS A 73 31.92 18.04 -83.11
N ASN A 74 32.55 19.15 -83.49
CA ASN A 74 32.68 19.62 -84.88
C ASN A 74 31.30 19.73 -85.57
N ASP A 75 31.08 18.92 -86.61
CA ASP A 75 29.86 18.89 -87.43
C ASP A 75 28.78 17.91 -86.92
N ARG A 76 28.95 17.37 -85.69
CA ARG A 76 28.00 16.42 -85.10
C ARG A 76 27.60 16.81 -83.67
N TYR A 77 26.44 16.33 -83.25
CA TYR A 77 25.96 16.41 -81.88
C TYR A 77 26.11 15.05 -81.19
N GLU A 78 26.75 15.06 -80.03
CA GLU A 78 26.69 13.96 -79.06
C GLU A 78 25.57 14.25 -78.08
N LEU A 79 24.49 13.47 -78.18
CA LEU A 79 23.35 13.55 -77.27
C LEU A 79 23.52 12.52 -76.16
N VAL A 80 23.40 12.97 -74.92
CA VAL A 80 23.54 12.14 -73.72
C VAL A 80 22.22 12.17 -72.95
N LYS A 81 21.62 11.00 -72.74
CA LYS A 81 20.42 10.82 -71.92
C LYS A 81 20.75 9.95 -70.73
N LYS A 82 20.39 10.41 -69.53
CA LYS A 82 20.57 9.65 -68.29
C LYS A 82 19.23 9.21 -67.71
N TYR A 83 19.22 8.03 -67.10
CA TYR A 83 18.09 7.48 -66.34
C TYR A 83 18.59 6.99 -64.98
N GLY A 84 17.85 7.34 -63.93
CA GLY A 84 18.02 6.76 -62.60
C GLY A 84 17.14 5.53 -62.46
N LEU A 85 17.75 4.38 -62.21
CA LEU A 85 17.07 3.08 -62.10
C LEU A 85 17.20 2.55 -60.67
N THR A 86 16.15 1.93 -60.12
CA THR A 86 16.23 1.28 -58.80
C THR A 86 15.54 -0.09 -58.79
N GLN A 87 15.79 -0.85 -57.73
CA GLN A 87 15.14 -2.12 -57.44
C GLN A 87 15.08 -2.35 -55.92
N PHE A 88 13.94 -2.84 -55.43
CA PHE A 88 13.66 -3.04 -54.00
C PHE A 88 13.89 -4.48 -53.52
N ASP A 89 14.18 -5.39 -54.44
CA ASP A 89 14.56 -6.77 -54.15
C ASP A 89 16.05 -7.02 -54.43
N SER A 90 16.72 -7.78 -53.56
CA SER A 90 18.08 -8.23 -53.83
C SER A 90 18.11 -9.30 -54.91
N GLY A 91 19.04 -9.20 -55.85
CA GLY A 91 19.15 -10.16 -56.94
C GLY A 91 20.04 -9.70 -58.08
N LYS A 92 20.13 -10.52 -59.12
CA LYS A 92 20.84 -10.18 -60.36
C LYS A 92 19.80 -9.86 -61.43
N TYR A 93 19.89 -8.65 -61.98
CA TYR A 93 18.94 -8.13 -62.96
C TYR A 93 19.64 -7.78 -64.26
N THR A 94 18.88 -7.80 -65.35
CA THR A 94 19.36 -7.41 -66.68
C THR A 94 18.55 -6.21 -67.16
N ILE A 95 19.24 -5.11 -67.47
CA ILE A 95 18.69 -3.97 -68.19
C ILE A 95 18.62 -4.39 -69.67
N PRO A 96 17.41 -4.53 -70.24
CA PRO A 96 17.26 -4.97 -71.62
C PRO A 96 17.77 -3.91 -72.61
N SER A 97 18.03 -4.33 -73.86
CA SER A 97 18.34 -3.39 -74.95
C SER A 97 17.21 -2.39 -75.17
N ILE A 98 17.53 -1.11 -75.02
CA ILE A 98 16.59 0.00 -75.08
C ILE A 98 16.52 0.52 -76.52
N LYS A 99 15.31 0.81 -77.01
CA LYS A 99 15.08 1.32 -78.37
C LYS A 99 15.14 2.86 -78.40
N ILE A 100 16.02 3.41 -79.24
CA ILE A 100 16.17 4.84 -79.53
C ILE A 100 15.82 5.06 -81.00
N LEU A 101 15.03 6.09 -81.31
CA LEU A 101 14.69 6.44 -82.69
C LEU A 101 15.58 7.59 -83.16
N ILE A 102 16.31 7.39 -84.26
CA ILE A 102 17.08 8.44 -84.94
C ILE A 102 16.54 8.56 -86.36
N ASN A 103 15.98 9.72 -86.72
CA ASN A 103 15.32 9.95 -88.02
C ASN A 103 14.29 8.85 -88.36
N ASN A 104 13.44 8.50 -87.38
CA ASN A 104 12.46 7.40 -87.45
C ASN A 104 13.01 5.98 -87.63
N LYS A 105 14.34 5.78 -87.63
CA LYS A 105 14.97 4.46 -87.64
C LYS A 105 15.31 4.01 -86.22
N ALA A 106 15.04 2.76 -85.91
CA ALA A 106 15.29 2.19 -84.59
C ALA A 106 16.74 1.72 -84.42
N PHE A 107 17.36 2.17 -83.33
CA PHE A 107 18.66 1.71 -82.86
C PHE A 107 18.51 1.16 -81.45
N LEU A 108 19.19 0.05 -81.16
CA LEU A 108 19.13 -0.61 -79.86
C LEU A 108 20.39 -0.29 -79.04
N SER A 109 20.21 -0.08 -77.74
CA SER A 109 21.31 -0.04 -76.78
C SER A 109 21.82 -1.44 -76.46
N ASP A 110 23.00 -1.50 -75.84
CA ASP A 110 23.55 -2.72 -75.28
C ASP A 110 22.72 -3.14 -74.05
N SER A 111 22.66 -4.45 -73.80
CA SER A 111 22.07 -5.04 -72.60
C SER A 111 23.12 -5.09 -71.48
N LEU A 112 22.75 -4.71 -70.26
CA LEU A 112 23.66 -4.64 -69.11
C LEU A 112 23.15 -5.49 -67.94
N LYS A 113 24.06 -6.19 -67.26
CA LYS A 113 23.74 -6.95 -66.04
C LYS A 113 24.15 -6.14 -64.80
N VAL A 114 23.26 -6.09 -63.81
CA VAL A 114 23.46 -5.38 -62.54
C VAL A 114 23.09 -6.27 -61.35
N GLU A 115 23.76 -6.09 -60.22
CA GLU A 115 23.52 -6.83 -58.98
C GLU A 115 23.04 -5.89 -57.86
N VAL A 116 21.90 -6.24 -57.26
CA VAL A 116 21.33 -5.55 -56.11
C VAL A 116 21.68 -6.34 -54.86
N ALA A 117 22.61 -5.81 -54.08
CA ALA A 117 23.11 -6.40 -52.86
C ALA A 117 22.16 -6.11 -51.68
N ASN A 118 21.93 -7.13 -50.86
CA ASN A 118 21.21 -6.96 -49.60
C ASN A 118 22.04 -6.14 -48.60
N VAL A 119 21.37 -5.48 -47.66
CA VAL A 119 22.01 -4.80 -46.54
C VAL A 119 22.28 -5.84 -45.45
N GLN A 120 23.55 -6.07 -45.10
CA GLN A 120 23.87 -6.95 -43.97
C GLN A 120 23.37 -6.31 -42.68
N VAL A 121 22.39 -6.95 -42.04
CA VAL A 121 21.99 -6.63 -40.66
C VAL A 121 22.90 -7.42 -39.72
N ASP A 122 23.71 -6.72 -38.93
CA ASP A 122 24.67 -7.31 -37.99
C ASP A 122 23.91 -7.79 -36.74
N THR A 123 23.34 -8.99 -36.81
CA THR A 123 22.57 -9.60 -35.71
C THR A 123 23.44 -10.13 -34.57
N LEU A 124 24.77 -10.10 -34.71
CA LEU A 124 25.72 -10.60 -33.71
C LEU A 124 26.13 -9.54 -32.66
N LYS A 125 25.89 -8.25 -32.92
CA LYS A 125 26.17 -7.17 -31.95
C LYS A 125 25.02 -6.91 -30.98
N GLN A 126 23.82 -7.41 -31.25
CA GLN A 126 22.68 -7.33 -30.33
C GLN A 126 22.42 -8.70 -29.70
N LYS A 127 22.82 -8.85 -28.44
CA LYS A 127 22.39 -9.98 -27.60
C LYS A 127 20.86 -9.97 -27.57
N MET A 128 20.22 -10.99 -28.13
CA MET A 128 18.80 -11.22 -27.92
C MET A 128 18.62 -11.59 -26.45
N TYR A 129 18.03 -10.67 -25.68
CA TYR A 129 17.60 -10.96 -24.32
C TYR A 129 16.25 -11.66 -24.37
N ASP A 130 16.06 -12.61 -23.46
CA ASP A 130 14.77 -13.26 -23.28
C ASP A 130 13.70 -12.22 -22.90
N ILE A 131 12.42 -12.54 -23.17
CA ILE A 131 11.32 -11.67 -22.77
C ILE A 131 11.34 -11.61 -21.24
N LYS A 132 11.61 -10.43 -20.67
CA LYS A 132 11.56 -10.25 -19.22
C LYS A 132 10.18 -10.66 -18.72
N ASP A 133 10.14 -11.59 -17.78
CA ASP A 133 8.91 -11.95 -17.09
C ASP A 133 8.23 -10.72 -16.53
N ILE A 134 6.89 -10.74 -16.55
CA ILE A 134 6.07 -9.73 -15.89
C ILE A 134 6.44 -9.80 -14.40
N ALA A 135 7.13 -8.76 -13.91
CA ALA A 135 7.44 -8.65 -12.50
C ALA A 135 6.12 -8.83 -11.73
N PRO A 136 6.02 -9.84 -10.84
CA PRO A 136 4.81 -10.01 -10.07
C PRO A 136 4.60 -8.70 -9.32
N ALA A 137 3.42 -8.09 -9.54
CA ALA A 137 2.97 -7.06 -8.63
C ALA A 137 2.88 -7.75 -7.28
N ASN A 138 3.86 -7.50 -6.40
CA ASN A 138 3.73 -7.78 -4.99
C ASN A 138 2.62 -6.86 -4.49
N GLU A 139 1.38 -7.23 -4.78
CA GLU A 139 0.22 -6.89 -3.99
C GLU A 139 0.37 -7.68 -2.70
N GLY A 140 1.39 -7.30 -1.91
CA GLY A 140 1.54 -7.77 -0.56
C GLY A 140 0.22 -7.50 0.11
N MET A 141 -0.46 -8.58 0.52
CA MET A 141 -1.69 -8.54 1.29
C MET A 141 -1.53 -7.41 2.31
N GLY A 142 -2.27 -6.31 2.14
CA GLY A 142 -1.92 -5.02 2.73
C GLY A 142 -1.69 -5.08 4.24
N ASN A 143 -1.23 -4.00 4.84
CA ASN A 143 -0.93 -3.95 6.28
C ASN A 143 -2.14 -4.20 7.23
N TRP A 144 -3.27 -4.72 6.74
CA TRP A 144 -4.48 -5.12 7.47
C TRP A 144 -4.19 -5.98 8.71
N TRP A 145 -3.18 -6.87 8.64
CA TRP A 145 -2.79 -7.72 9.75
C TRP A 145 -2.26 -6.92 10.97
N LYS A 146 -1.66 -5.74 10.75
CA LYS A 146 -1.21 -4.85 11.82
C LYS A 146 -2.41 -4.29 12.61
N TYR A 147 -3.50 -3.95 11.92
CA TYR A 147 -4.74 -3.51 12.54
C TYR A 147 -5.42 -4.64 13.32
N LEU A 148 -5.41 -5.86 12.78
CA LEU A 148 -5.91 -7.04 13.49
C LEU A 148 -5.12 -7.30 14.78
N LEU A 149 -3.79 -7.20 14.72
CA LEU A 149 -2.90 -7.33 15.88
C LEU A 149 -3.20 -6.25 16.94
N GLY A 150 -3.39 -4.99 16.51
CA GLY A 150 -3.76 -3.89 17.39
C GLY A 150 -5.11 -4.10 18.08
N LEU A 151 -6.11 -4.59 17.35
CA LEU A 151 -7.42 -4.95 17.90
C LEU A 151 -7.30 -6.06 18.95
N LEU A 152 -6.55 -7.13 18.65
CA LEU A 152 -6.31 -8.22 19.60
C LEU A 152 -5.61 -7.74 20.87
N LEU A 153 -4.65 -6.82 20.76
CA LEU A 153 -3.97 -6.21 21.90
C LEU A 153 -4.96 -5.44 22.80
N ILE A 154 -5.82 -4.61 22.21
CA ILE A 154 -6.83 -3.84 22.96
C ILE A 154 -7.82 -4.77 23.66
N VAL A 155 -8.29 -5.81 22.98
CA VAL A 155 -9.18 -6.83 23.56
C VAL A 155 -8.49 -7.58 24.70
N GLY A 156 -7.21 -7.93 24.53
CA GLY A 156 -6.40 -8.56 25.57
C GLY A 156 -6.26 -7.68 26.83
N ILE A 157 -5.95 -6.40 26.65
CA ILE A 157 -5.87 -5.43 27.76
C ILE A 157 -7.23 -5.28 28.45
N ALA A 158 -8.32 -5.15 27.68
CA ALA A 158 -9.67 -5.04 28.24
C ALA A 158 -10.05 -6.30 29.05
N ALA A 159 -9.71 -7.49 28.57
CA ALA A 159 -9.95 -8.75 29.27
C ALA A 159 -9.14 -8.84 30.57
N LEU A 160 -7.85 -8.43 30.55
CA LEU A 160 -6.99 -8.39 31.74
C LEU A 160 -7.52 -7.42 32.79
N VAL A 161 -7.89 -6.20 32.38
CA VAL A 161 -8.46 -5.18 33.28
C VAL A 161 -9.79 -5.67 33.86
N TYR A 162 -10.68 -6.25 33.05
CA TYR A 162 -11.94 -6.82 33.52
C TYR A 162 -11.72 -7.96 34.52
N TRP A 163 -10.79 -8.88 34.24
CA TRP A 163 -10.45 -9.98 35.13
C TRP A 163 -9.88 -9.49 36.46
N TYR A 164 -8.98 -8.49 36.42
CA TYR A 164 -8.41 -7.88 37.60
C TYR A 164 -9.48 -7.24 38.50
N ILE A 165 -10.39 -6.46 37.91
CA ILE A 165 -11.51 -5.83 38.66
C ILE A 165 -12.45 -6.90 39.22
N LYS A 166 -12.75 -7.95 38.44
CA LYS A 166 -13.59 -9.07 38.88
C LYS A 166 -12.98 -9.78 40.10
N LYS A 167 -11.66 -9.99 40.12
CA LYS A 167 -10.95 -10.60 41.26
C LYS A 167 -11.05 -9.72 42.51
N ARG A 168 -10.75 -8.43 42.39
CA ARG A 168 -10.79 -7.45 43.50
C ARG A 168 -12.17 -7.25 44.14
N GLN A 169 -13.27 -7.47 43.40
CA GLN A 169 -14.62 -7.30 43.93
C GLN A 169 -15.19 -8.53 44.64
N LYS A 170 -14.70 -9.75 44.34
CA LYS A 170 -15.16 -10.97 45.03
C LYS A 170 -14.85 -10.96 46.52
N GLU A 171 -13.72 -10.35 46.91
CA GLU A 171 -13.29 -10.25 48.32
C GLU A 171 -14.19 -9.34 49.18
N LYS A 172 -15.14 -8.59 48.59
CA LYS A 172 -15.96 -7.62 49.34
C LYS A 172 -17.44 -8.00 49.52
N ILE A 173 -17.92 -9.13 49.01
CA ILE A 173 -19.38 -9.41 48.88
C ILE A 173 -19.82 -10.71 49.57
N GLU A 174 -18.99 -11.35 50.39
CA GLU A 174 -19.43 -12.48 51.21
C GLU A 174 -19.85 -12.01 52.62
N GLU A 175 -20.89 -11.18 52.70
CA GLU A 175 -21.78 -11.26 53.86
C GLU A 175 -22.76 -12.41 53.54
N GLU A 176 -22.53 -13.58 54.13
CA GLU A 176 -23.46 -14.70 54.01
C GLU A 176 -24.83 -14.28 54.56
N ILE A 177 -25.78 -14.04 53.65
CA ILE A 177 -27.15 -13.71 54.02
C ILE A 177 -27.82 -14.99 54.54
N TYR A 178 -27.82 -15.19 55.86
CA TYR A 178 -28.51 -16.32 56.50
C TYR A 178 -30.03 -16.15 56.43
N LYS A 179 -30.79 -17.24 56.17
CA LYS A 179 -32.26 -17.15 56.07
C LYS A 179 -32.93 -17.24 57.45
N THR A 180 -32.35 -17.96 58.41
CA THR A 180 -32.90 -18.14 59.76
C THR A 180 -31.83 -18.01 60.84
N PRO A 181 -32.20 -17.63 62.09
CA PRO A 181 -31.26 -17.58 63.22
C PRO A 181 -30.56 -18.93 63.49
N ILE A 182 -31.27 -20.06 63.31
CA ILE A 182 -30.68 -21.40 63.48
C ILE A 182 -29.64 -21.72 62.39
N GLU A 183 -29.90 -21.36 61.13
CA GLU A 183 -28.92 -21.51 60.05
C GLU A 183 -27.66 -20.70 60.32
N LYS A 184 -27.82 -19.45 60.77
CA LYS A 184 -26.72 -18.57 61.17
C LYS A 184 -25.89 -19.18 62.30
N ALA A 185 -26.54 -19.59 63.39
CA ALA A 185 -25.87 -20.18 64.54
C ALA A 185 -25.13 -21.48 64.18
N THR A 186 -25.74 -22.35 63.37
CA THR A 186 -25.13 -23.62 62.93
C THR A 186 -23.94 -23.39 62.00
N SER A 187 -24.03 -22.44 61.07
CA SER A 187 -22.90 -22.06 60.21
C SER A 187 -21.75 -21.50 61.02
N LEU A 188 -22.03 -20.60 61.97
CA LEU A 188 -21.02 -20.02 62.85
C LEU A 188 -20.35 -21.07 63.76
N LEU A 189 -21.10 -22.03 64.30
CA LEU A 189 -20.53 -23.15 65.07
C LEU A 189 -19.62 -24.05 64.23
N ASN A 190 -19.97 -24.28 62.95
CA ASN A 190 -19.12 -25.05 62.05
C ASN A 190 -17.88 -24.27 61.63
N ASN A 191 -17.99 -22.96 61.43
CA ASN A 191 -16.85 -22.10 61.13
C ASN A 191 -15.92 -21.96 62.35
N LEU A 192 -16.46 -21.93 63.58
CA LEU A 192 -15.68 -21.93 64.81
C LEU A 192 -14.80 -23.20 64.92
N GLU A 193 -15.32 -24.38 64.59
CA GLU A 193 -14.52 -25.61 64.55
C GLU A 193 -13.39 -25.54 63.52
N LYS A 194 -13.68 -25.04 62.31
CA LYS A 194 -12.67 -24.92 61.24
C LYS A 194 -11.51 -23.99 61.59
N LYS A 195 -11.71 -23.04 62.51
CA LYS A 195 -10.64 -22.16 63.00
C LYS A 195 -9.64 -22.88 63.92
N GLU A 196 -10.01 -24.05 64.44
CA GLU A 196 -9.16 -24.89 65.30
C GLU A 196 -8.53 -24.13 66.49
N LEU A 197 -9.24 -23.13 67.04
CA LEU A 197 -8.68 -22.17 68.00
C LEU A 197 -8.15 -22.83 69.27
N TRP A 198 -8.90 -23.79 69.82
CA TRP A 198 -8.48 -24.47 71.04
C TRP A 198 -7.32 -25.44 70.81
N GLN A 199 -7.19 -26.05 69.62
CA GLN A 199 -6.01 -26.84 69.24
C GLN A 199 -4.74 -25.98 69.14
N HIS A 200 -4.89 -24.70 68.78
CA HIS A 200 -3.79 -23.73 68.72
C HIS A 200 -3.49 -23.07 70.09
N GLY A 201 -4.13 -23.52 71.17
CA GLY A 201 -3.94 -23.00 72.52
C GLY A 201 -4.76 -21.75 72.85
N GLU A 202 -5.60 -21.27 71.92
CA GLU A 202 -6.46 -20.09 72.07
C GLU A 202 -7.82 -20.44 72.70
N VAL A 203 -7.81 -21.23 73.77
CA VAL A 203 -9.03 -21.75 74.43
C VAL A 203 -9.97 -20.62 74.89
N LYS A 204 -9.43 -19.48 75.33
CA LYS A 204 -10.22 -18.30 75.72
C LYS A 204 -10.98 -17.68 74.53
N ALA A 205 -10.34 -17.59 73.36
CA ALA A 205 -10.98 -17.05 72.16
C ALA A 205 -12.09 -17.99 71.70
N TYR A 206 -11.83 -19.30 71.72
CA TYR A 206 -12.82 -20.33 71.40
C TYR A 206 -14.08 -20.24 72.27
N TYR A 207 -13.94 -20.19 73.60
CA TYR A 207 -15.09 -20.04 74.50
C TYR A 207 -15.75 -18.66 74.41
N SER A 208 -15.04 -17.63 73.94
CA SER A 208 -15.65 -16.31 73.67
C SER A 208 -16.57 -16.39 72.46
N GLU A 209 -16.07 -16.87 71.33
CA GLU A 209 -16.90 -17.05 70.14
C GLU A 209 -18.04 -18.05 70.37
N LEU A 210 -17.79 -19.17 71.07
CA LEU A 210 -18.81 -20.19 71.35
C LEU A 210 -20.00 -19.61 72.12
N THR A 211 -19.72 -18.81 73.17
CA THR A 211 -20.81 -18.17 73.93
C THR A 211 -21.49 -17.09 73.11
N ASP A 212 -20.75 -16.32 72.32
CA ASP A 212 -21.33 -15.24 71.54
C ASP A 212 -22.30 -15.80 70.50
N ILE A 213 -22.00 -16.96 69.90
CA ILE A 213 -22.90 -17.63 68.96
C ILE A 213 -24.22 -18.04 69.62
N VAL A 214 -24.18 -18.75 70.75
CA VAL A 214 -25.43 -19.20 71.42
C VAL A 214 -26.25 -18.04 71.94
N ARG A 215 -25.57 -17.00 72.42
CA ARG A 215 -26.17 -15.86 73.09
C ARG A 215 -26.78 -14.93 72.03
N ASN A 216 -26.14 -14.75 70.86
CA ASN A 216 -26.73 -14.09 69.69
C ASN A 216 -27.94 -14.85 69.16
N TYR A 217 -27.87 -16.19 69.12
CA TYR A 217 -29.01 -17.00 68.71
C TYR A 217 -30.22 -16.81 69.65
N ILE A 218 -30.00 -16.84 70.97
CA ILE A 218 -31.06 -16.63 71.97
C ILE A 218 -31.68 -15.23 71.80
N GLU A 219 -30.87 -14.21 71.56
CA GLU A 219 -31.33 -12.85 71.37
C GLU A 219 -32.16 -12.69 70.10
N GLU A 220 -31.67 -13.21 68.96
CA GLU A 220 -32.38 -13.14 67.68
C GLU A 220 -33.65 -14.00 67.63
N ALA A 221 -33.63 -15.21 68.21
CA ALA A 221 -34.73 -16.17 68.09
C ALA A 221 -35.76 -16.06 69.23
N ILE A 222 -35.32 -15.74 70.45
CA ILE A 222 -36.15 -15.73 71.66
C ILE A 222 -36.42 -14.31 72.15
N ASP A 223 -35.75 -13.28 71.60
CA ASP A 223 -35.99 -11.87 71.90
C ASP A 223 -35.77 -11.55 73.39
N ILE A 224 -34.61 -11.98 73.89
CA ILE A 224 -34.11 -11.73 75.25
C ILE A 224 -32.75 -11.05 75.09
N PRO A 225 -32.42 -9.97 75.83
CA PRO A 225 -31.14 -9.25 75.71
C PRO A 225 -29.97 -10.09 76.26
N ALA A 226 -29.57 -11.12 75.52
CA ALA A 226 -28.65 -12.14 75.98
C ALA A 226 -27.19 -11.66 75.98
N MET A 227 -26.80 -10.77 75.06
CA MET A 227 -25.47 -10.15 75.06
C MET A 227 -25.21 -9.30 76.29
N GLU A 228 -26.23 -8.58 76.75
CA GLU A 228 -26.13 -7.63 77.86
C GLU A 228 -26.38 -8.27 79.23
N SER A 229 -26.90 -9.51 79.25
CA SER A 229 -27.22 -10.24 80.48
C SER A 229 -26.03 -11.03 81.02
N THR A 230 -25.87 -11.09 82.34
CA THR A 230 -24.97 -12.08 82.97
C THR A 230 -25.48 -13.51 82.74
N THR A 231 -24.62 -14.52 82.92
CA THR A 231 -25.00 -15.94 82.75
C THR A 231 -26.19 -16.34 83.63
N SER A 232 -26.30 -15.82 84.86
CA SER A 232 -27.44 -16.09 85.75
C SER A 232 -28.73 -15.43 85.25
N GLU A 233 -28.66 -14.15 84.85
CA GLU A 233 -29.80 -13.39 84.33
C GLU A 233 -30.32 -13.99 83.02
N LEU A 234 -29.44 -14.44 82.13
CA LEU A 234 -29.82 -15.11 80.89
C LEU A 234 -30.67 -16.36 81.13
N ILE A 235 -30.28 -17.19 82.11
CA ILE A 235 -31.02 -18.41 82.45
C ILE A 235 -32.37 -18.10 83.08
N GLU A 236 -32.45 -17.08 83.93
CA GLU A 236 -33.73 -16.61 84.49
C GLU A 236 -34.64 -16.00 83.42
N GLY A 237 -34.07 -15.21 82.50
CA GLY A 237 -34.76 -14.66 81.34
C GLY A 237 -35.31 -15.76 80.43
N LEU A 238 -34.53 -16.80 80.13
CA LEU A 238 -34.97 -17.96 79.35
C LEU A 238 -36.12 -18.73 80.03
N LYS A 239 -36.07 -18.93 81.35
CA LYS A 239 -37.15 -19.56 82.12
C LYS A 239 -38.45 -18.74 82.04
N THR A 240 -38.33 -17.43 82.19
CA THR A 240 -39.47 -16.49 82.11
C THR A 240 -40.07 -16.46 80.71
N ALA A 241 -39.23 -16.36 79.68
CA ALA A 241 -39.65 -16.38 78.28
C ALA A 241 -40.31 -17.71 77.92
N SER A 242 -39.80 -18.84 78.43
CA SER A 242 -40.38 -20.17 78.23
C SER A 242 -41.83 -20.24 78.73
N GLN A 243 -42.09 -19.73 79.94
CA GLN A 243 -43.44 -19.66 80.51
C GLN A 243 -44.35 -18.72 79.70
N LYS A 244 -43.85 -17.53 79.35
CA LYS A 244 -44.63 -16.50 78.64
C LYS A 244 -44.98 -16.90 77.20
N LYS A 245 -44.02 -17.47 76.47
CA LYS A 245 -44.15 -17.90 75.06
C LYS A 245 -44.66 -19.35 74.92
N LYS A 246 -45.04 -20.01 76.02
CA LYS A 246 -45.51 -21.41 76.07
C LYS A 246 -44.55 -22.40 75.38
N MET A 247 -43.25 -22.17 75.50
CA MET A 247 -42.24 -23.02 74.87
C MET A 247 -42.13 -24.36 75.62
N LYS A 248 -42.04 -25.47 74.89
CA LYS A 248 -41.82 -26.80 75.48
C LYS A 248 -40.33 -27.03 75.75
N LEU A 249 -39.78 -26.29 76.71
CA LEU A 249 -38.38 -26.38 77.11
C LEU A 249 -38.20 -27.40 78.25
N SER A 250 -37.30 -28.36 78.06
CA SER A 250 -36.93 -29.30 79.11
C SER A 250 -36.01 -28.62 80.13
N LYS A 251 -36.13 -29.00 81.40
CA LYS A 251 -35.28 -28.46 82.47
C LYS A 251 -33.81 -28.84 82.21
N GLU A 252 -33.60 -30.02 81.68
CA GLU A 252 -32.30 -30.59 81.32
C GLU A 252 -31.56 -29.73 80.28
N THR A 253 -32.25 -29.15 79.29
CA THR A 253 -31.63 -28.28 78.29
C THR A 253 -31.18 -26.95 78.88
N ILE A 254 -31.97 -26.37 79.79
CA ILE A 254 -31.60 -25.13 80.49
C ILE A 254 -30.41 -25.36 81.40
N ASP A 255 -30.42 -26.46 82.16
CA ASP A 255 -29.34 -26.81 83.08
C ASP A 255 -28.04 -27.12 82.31
N SER A 256 -28.14 -27.82 81.17
CA SER A 256 -26.99 -28.09 80.30
C SER A 256 -26.37 -26.81 79.74
N LEU A 257 -27.21 -25.86 79.27
CA LEU A 257 -26.75 -24.56 78.79
C LEU A 257 -26.07 -23.76 79.91
N PHE A 258 -26.63 -23.76 81.12
CA PHE A 258 -26.06 -23.08 82.28
C PHE A 258 -24.67 -23.61 82.64
N VAL A 259 -24.48 -24.94 82.63
CA VAL A 259 -23.19 -25.57 82.92
C VAL A 259 -22.12 -25.09 81.93
N VAL A 260 -22.42 -25.08 80.62
CA VAL A 260 -21.45 -24.66 79.60
C VAL A 260 -21.13 -23.17 79.69
N LEU A 261 -22.14 -22.31 79.89
CA LEU A 261 -21.91 -20.87 80.03
C LEU A 261 -21.09 -20.54 81.27
N LYS A 262 -21.33 -21.24 82.39
CA LYS A 262 -20.53 -21.09 83.62
C LYS A 262 -19.08 -21.57 83.42
N GLN A 263 -18.88 -22.67 82.69
CA GLN A 263 -17.54 -23.13 82.32
C GLN A 263 -16.83 -22.10 81.45
N ALA A 264 -17.52 -21.50 80.48
CA ALA A 264 -16.98 -20.43 79.65
C ALA A 264 -16.55 -19.21 80.48
N ASP A 265 -17.34 -18.81 81.47
CA ASP A 265 -16.98 -17.73 82.40
C ASP A 265 -15.71 -18.05 83.20
N LEU A 266 -15.56 -19.29 83.67
CA LEU A 266 -14.33 -19.75 84.34
C LEU A 266 -13.11 -19.70 83.41
N VAL A 267 -13.26 -20.06 82.13
CA VAL A 267 -12.18 -19.96 81.14
C VAL A 267 -11.80 -18.50 80.87
N LYS A 268 -12.80 -17.63 80.68
CA LYS A 268 -12.60 -16.21 80.31
C LYS A 268 -12.00 -15.36 81.42
N PHE A 269 -12.47 -15.56 82.65
CA PHE A 269 -12.17 -14.70 83.79
C PHE A 269 -11.25 -15.35 84.83
N ALA A 270 -11.41 -16.66 85.08
CA ALA A 270 -10.60 -17.40 86.05
C ALA A 270 -9.40 -18.14 85.43
N LYS A 271 -9.17 -18.00 84.12
CA LYS A 271 -8.09 -18.66 83.36
C LYS A 271 -8.10 -20.20 83.53
N SER A 272 -9.28 -20.78 83.73
CA SER A 272 -9.46 -22.23 83.77
C SER A 272 -9.05 -22.85 82.43
N LYS A 273 -8.45 -24.03 82.47
CA LYS A 273 -8.05 -24.81 81.28
C LYS A 273 -8.81 -26.14 81.29
N PRO A 274 -9.97 -26.22 80.60
CA PRO A 274 -10.70 -27.46 80.44
C PRO A 274 -9.88 -28.46 79.62
N LEU A 275 -10.16 -29.75 79.79
CA LEU A 275 -9.56 -30.81 79.00
C LEU A 275 -10.22 -30.87 77.61
N ASP A 276 -9.50 -31.32 76.59
CA ASP A 276 -9.97 -31.34 75.19
C ASP A 276 -11.34 -32.02 75.00
N PHE A 277 -11.62 -33.07 75.78
CA PHE A 277 -12.91 -33.75 75.75
C PHE A 277 -14.05 -32.87 76.30
N GLU A 278 -13.78 -32.04 77.32
CA GLU A 278 -14.75 -31.12 77.91
C GLU A 278 -15.11 -30.01 76.90
N ILE A 279 -14.12 -29.48 76.18
CA ILE A 279 -14.33 -28.47 75.12
C ILE A 279 -15.23 -29.01 74.00
N THR A 280 -14.97 -30.25 73.59
CA THR A 280 -15.77 -30.92 72.55
C THR A 280 -17.19 -31.23 73.05
N GLU A 281 -17.34 -31.63 74.31
CA GLU A 281 -18.64 -31.93 74.92
C GLU A 281 -19.48 -30.66 75.10
N ASP A 282 -18.85 -29.56 75.55
CA ASP A 282 -19.49 -28.25 75.73
C ASP A 282 -20.06 -27.73 74.41
N ARG A 283 -19.30 -27.84 73.32
CA ARG A 283 -19.77 -27.49 71.97
C ARG A 283 -21.00 -28.31 71.56
N LYS A 284 -20.98 -29.63 71.78
CA LYS A 284 -22.12 -30.51 71.50
C LYS A 284 -23.34 -30.17 72.34
N LYS A 285 -23.13 -29.78 73.61
CA LYS A 285 -24.22 -29.30 74.49
C LYS A 285 -24.84 -28.01 73.96
N ILE A 286 -24.03 -27.05 73.50
CA ILE A 286 -24.51 -25.79 72.87
C ILE A 286 -25.28 -26.06 71.58
N GLU A 287 -24.74 -26.88 70.69
CA GLU A 287 -25.41 -27.26 69.43
C GLU A 287 -26.77 -27.91 69.69
N ARG A 288 -26.83 -28.86 70.62
CA ARG A 288 -28.10 -29.50 71.03
C ARG A 288 -29.04 -28.51 71.70
N ALA A 289 -28.54 -27.56 72.49
CA ALA A 289 -29.35 -26.54 73.12
C ALA A 289 -30.01 -25.64 72.07
N ILE A 290 -29.24 -25.13 71.08
CA ILE A 290 -29.75 -24.31 69.98
C ILE A 290 -30.85 -25.04 69.21
N VAL A 291 -30.62 -26.29 68.80
CA VAL A 291 -31.62 -27.09 68.06
C VAL A 291 -32.88 -27.34 68.89
N THR A 292 -32.73 -27.55 70.21
CA THR A 292 -33.87 -27.80 71.09
C THR A 292 -34.67 -26.53 71.37
N LEU A 293 -33.98 -25.41 71.55
CA LEU A 293 -34.58 -24.08 71.70
C LEU A 293 -35.39 -23.72 70.46
N ASP A 294 -34.83 -23.92 69.27
CA ASP A 294 -35.50 -23.63 68.00
C ASP A 294 -36.82 -24.39 67.84
N LYS A 295 -36.79 -25.69 68.13
CA LYS A 295 -37.98 -26.56 68.08
C LYS A 295 -39.04 -26.22 69.12
N ALA A 296 -38.65 -25.56 70.21
CA ALA A 296 -39.55 -25.20 71.29
C ALA A 296 -40.31 -23.88 71.03
N ILE A 297 -39.89 -23.09 70.03
CA ILE A 297 -40.55 -21.85 69.62
C ILE A 297 -41.82 -22.20 68.82
N PRO A 298 -43.02 -21.72 69.21
CA PRO A 298 -44.24 -21.97 68.45
C PRO A 298 -44.17 -21.28 67.09
N VAL A 299 -44.22 -22.06 66.00
CA VAL A 299 -44.22 -21.54 64.63
C VAL A 299 -45.57 -20.84 64.35
N VAL A 300 -45.53 -19.52 64.16
CA VAL A 300 -46.66 -18.77 63.61
C VAL A 300 -46.60 -18.97 62.09
N VAL A 301 -47.57 -19.69 61.53
CA VAL A 301 -47.64 -19.95 60.09
C VAL A 301 -48.14 -18.70 59.38
N GLU A 302 -47.24 -17.90 58.81
CA GLU A 302 -47.61 -16.91 57.78
C GLU A 302 -48.02 -17.63 56.49
N ASN A 303 -48.95 -17.04 55.71
CA ASN A 303 -49.54 -17.67 54.53
C ASN A 303 -48.47 -18.01 53.47
N ALA A 304 -48.51 -19.23 52.91
CA ALA A 304 -47.52 -19.72 51.95
C ALA A 304 -47.33 -18.83 50.70
N ASP A 305 -48.39 -18.12 50.29
CA ASP A 305 -48.37 -17.20 49.14
C ASP A 305 -47.54 -15.94 49.41
N GLU A 306 -47.56 -15.42 50.65
CA GLU A 306 -46.76 -14.24 51.04
C GLU A 306 -45.27 -14.58 51.12
N MET A 307 -44.94 -15.80 51.59
CA MET A 307 -43.57 -16.29 51.64
C MET A 307 -42.97 -16.44 50.23
N LEU A 308 -43.73 -17.04 49.29
CA LEU A 308 -43.32 -17.18 47.88
C LEU A 308 -43.10 -15.81 47.20
N LEU A 309 -43.98 -14.84 47.45
CA LEU A 309 -43.85 -13.49 46.90
C LEU A 309 -42.58 -12.79 47.39
N ASN A 310 -42.30 -12.89 48.70
CA ASN A 310 -41.09 -12.33 49.30
C ASN A 310 -39.81 -12.97 48.75
N GLU A 311 -39.80 -14.29 48.55
CA GLU A 311 -38.67 -14.99 47.92
C GLU A 311 -38.43 -14.53 46.47
N MET A 312 -39.50 -14.39 45.69
CA MET A 312 -39.42 -13.87 44.31
C MET A 312 -38.86 -12.45 44.26
N GLN A 313 -39.36 -11.55 45.11
CA GLN A 313 -38.88 -10.17 45.19
C GLN A 313 -37.39 -10.11 45.57
N ARG A 314 -36.96 -10.95 46.52
CA ARG A 314 -35.55 -11.06 46.92
C ARG A 314 -34.67 -11.58 45.78
N GLN A 315 -35.13 -12.57 45.02
CA GLN A 315 -34.42 -13.05 43.83
C GLN A 315 -34.30 -11.98 42.75
N GLU A 316 -35.35 -11.18 42.51
CA GLU A 316 -35.28 -10.05 41.58
C GLU A 316 -34.29 -8.98 42.04
N GLN A 317 -34.28 -8.63 43.33
CA GLN A 317 -33.33 -7.69 43.89
C GLN A 317 -31.89 -8.17 43.69
N LEU A 318 -31.61 -9.45 44.00
CA LEU A 318 -30.29 -10.06 43.75
C LEU A 318 -29.89 -10.00 42.28
N LYS A 319 -30.81 -10.32 41.36
CA LYS A 319 -30.55 -10.20 39.91
C LYS A 319 -30.23 -8.75 39.50
N ARG A 320 -30.96 -7.77 40.05
CA ARG A 320 -30.72 -6.34 39.79
C ARG A 320 -29.37 -5.89 40.33
N GLU A 321 -28.98 -6.32 41.52
CA GLU A 321 -27.68 -6.01 42.12
C GLU A 321 -26.53 -6.64 41.32
N LEU A 322 -26.64 -7.91 40.95
CA LEU A 322 -25.66 -8.58 40.08
C LEU A 322 -25.52 -7.87 38.74
N LYS A 323 -26.63 -7.42 38.14
CA LYS A 323 -26.61 -6.64 36.89
C LYS A 323 -25.94 -5.28 37.10
N LYS A 324 -26.23 -4.57 38.20
CA LYS A 324 -25.56 -3.31 38.55
C LYS A 324 -24.06 -3.50 38.73
N GLN A 325 -23.63 -4.55 39.43
CA GLN A 325 -22.22 -4.87 39.61
C GLN A 325 -21.54 -5.22 38.27
N LYS A 326 -22.17 -6.03 37.42
CA LYS A 326 -21.66 -6.35 36.08
C LYS A 326 -21.50 -5.09 35.24
N ASN A 327 -22.51 -4.22 35.20
CA ASN A 327 -22.45 -2.96 34.45
C ASN A 327 -21.36 -2.03 35.00
N LYS A 328 -21.24 -1.92 36.32
CA LYS A 328 -20.16 -1.13 36.95
C LYS A 328 -18.78 -1.64 36.55
N ARG A 329 -18.57 -2.97 36.50
CA ARG A 329 -17.32 -3.56 36.00
C ARG A 329 -17.05 -3.18 34.55
N ILE A 330 -18.04 -3.34 33.67
CA ILE A 330 -17.91 -3.01 32.24
C ILE A 330 -17.57 -1.53 32.07
N VAL A 331 -18.26 -0.63 32.77
CA VAL A 331 -18.01 0.82 32.71
C VAL A 331 -16.60 1.17 33.20
N ILE A 332 -16.16 0.64 34.34
CA ILE A 332 -14.81 0.90 34.84
C ILE A 332 -13.76 0.35 33.87
N THR A 333 -13.94 -0.86 33.33
CA THR A 333 -13.04 -1.41 32.31
C THR A 333 -12.99 -0.51 31.08
N ALA A 334 -14.14 -0.07 30.56
CA ALA A 334 -14.20 0.80 29.38
C ALA A 334 -13.50 2.15 29.63
N VAL A 335 -13.75 2.78 30.78
CA VAL A 335 -13.11 4.04 31.17
C VAL A 335 -11.60 3.87 31.33
N SER A 336 -11.13 2.80 31.97
CA SER A 336 -9.69 2.54 32.13
C SER A 336 -8.98 2.32 30.79
N VAL A 337 -9.58 1.54 29.88
CA VAL A 337 -9.02 1.32 28.54
C VAL A 337 -9.01 2.61 27.74
N PHE A 338 -10.09 3.39 27.78
CA PHE A 338 -10.17 4.68 27.12
C PHE A 338 -9.10 5.66 27.64
N LEU A 339 -8.95 5.76 28.96
CA LEU A 339 -7.96 6.64 29.57
C LEU A 339 -6.54 6.22 29.20
N LEU A 340 -6.24 4.92 29.16
CA LEU A 340 -4.95 4.41 28.69
C LEU A 340 -4.69 4.81 27.24
N LEU A 341 -5.64 4.57 26.33
CA LEU A 341 -5.53 4.95 24.92
C LEU A 341 -5.38 6.47 24.74
N PHE A 342 -6.10 7.25 25.52
CA PHE A 342 -6.03 8.70 25.50
C PHE A 342 -4.65 9.22 25.94
N VAL A 343 -4.12 8.70 27.05
CA VAL A 343 -2.79 9.07 27.56
C VAL A 343 -1.71 8.67 26.57
N THR A 344 -1.75 7.45 26.01
CA THR A 344 -0.76 7.02 25.02
C THR A 344 -0.80 7.87 23.76
N THR A 345 -2.00 8.16 23.24
CA THR A 345 -2.17 8.97 22.03
C THR A 345 -1.66 10.40 22.27
N THR A 346 -2.01 11.00 23.42
CA THR A 346 -1.56 12.34 23.79
C THR A 346 -0.03 12.41 23.89
N TYR A 347 0.61 11.40 24.47
CA TYR A 347 2.07 11.31 24.53
C TYR A 347 2.73 11.29 23.15
N PHE A 348 2.21 10.48 22.22
CA PHE A 348 2.75 10.42 20.85
C PHE A 348 2.53 11.73 20.08
N VAL A 349 1.35 12.35 20.21
CA VAL A 349 1.08 13.66 19.59
C VAL A 349 2.01 14.74 20.13
N ALA A 350 2.25 14.76 21.45
CA ALA A 350 3.15 15.75 22.07
C ALA A 350 4.62 15.58 21.67
N THR A 351 5.07 14.35 21.41
CA THR A 351 6.49 14.04 21.13
C THR A 351 6.83 13.97 19.64
N LYS A 352 5.89 13.54 18.79
CA LYS A 352 6.11 13.33 17.35
C LYS A 352 5.31 14.29 16.46
N GLY A 353 4.37 15.04 17.03
CA GLY A 353 3.45 15.90 16.29
C GLY A 353 2.20 15.13 15.83
N LEU A 354 1.14 15.89 15.52
CA LEU A 354 -0.17 15.33 15.14
C LEU A 354 -0.10 14.61 13.78
N ASP A 355 0.48 15.26 12.76
CA ASP A 355 0.58 14.74 11.39
C ASP A 355 1.19 13.33 11.38
N VAL A 356 2.35 13.17 12.03
CA VAL A 356 3.09 11.90 12.10
C VAL A 356 2.29 10.78 12.79
N VAL A 357 1.48 11.13 13.80
CA VAL A 357 0.62 10.14 14.48
C VAL A 357 -0.51 9.70 13.56
N ILE A 358 -1.16 10.65 12.88
CA ILE A 358 -2.22 10.35 11.91
C ILE A 358 -1.66 9.49 10.77
N ASP A 359 -0.51 9.88 10.20
CA ASP A 359 0.13 9.16 9.08
C ASP A 359 0.52 7.73 9.45
N ASN A 360 0.96 7.48 10.69
CA ASN A 360 1.29 6.14 11.16
C ASN A 360 0.07 5.27 11.46
N VAL A 361 -1.02 5.87 11.94
CA VAL A 361 -2.22 5.12 12.34
C VAL A 361 -3.13 4.84 11.15
N PHE A 362 -3.29 5.79 10.23
CA PHE A 362 -4.18 5.66 9.08
C PHE A 362 -3.45 5.33 7.77
N GLY A 363 -2.11 5.42 7.77
CA GLY A 363 -1.27 5.22 6.59
C GLY A 363 -1.14 6.48 5.74
N ASN A 364 0.03 6.67 5.13
CA ASN A 364 0.30 7.76 4.21
C ASN A 364 1.09 7.22 3.00
N SER A 365 0.55 7.39 1.80
CA SER A 365 1.13 6.83 0.57
C SER A 365 2.51 7.39 0.24
N SER A 366 2.72 8.69 0.48
CA SER A 366 4.00 9.36 0.21
C SER A 366 5.06 8.93 1.22
N LYS A 367 4.68 8.75 2.47
CA LYS A 367 5.56 8.19 3.50
C LYS A 367 6.01 6.76 3.15
N GLU A 368 5.08 5.91 2.73
CA GLU A 368 5.40 4.53 2.32
C GLU A 368 6.34 4.49 1.10
N LEU A 369 6.19 5.42 0.16
CA LEU A 369 7.12 5.56 -0.97
C LEU A 369 8.51 6.01 -0.53
N LEU A 370 8.60 6.94 0.42
CA LEU A 370 9.86 7.46 0.92
C LEU A 370 10.67 6.40 1.70
N GLU A 371 10.02 5.67 2.61
CA GLU A 371 10.63 4.64 3.46
C GLU A 371 10.85 3.30 2.74
N GLY A 372 10.27 3.13 1.54
CA GLY A 372 10.40 1.93 0.73
C GLY A 372 11.79 1.71 0.12
N GLU A 373 11.92 0.63 -0.64
CA GLU A 373 13.14 0.36 -1.42
C GLU A 373 13.25 1.31 -2.61
N TRP A 374 14.43 1.91 -2.76
CA TRP A 374 14.74 2.80 -3.87
C TRP A 374 15.56 2.08 -4.94
N ILE A 375 15.25 2.37 -6.20
CA ILE A 375 15.86 1.70 -7.35
C ILE A 375 16.52 2.74 -8.23
N LYS A 376 17.82 2.59 -8.46
CA LYS A 376 18.56 3.36 -9.46
C LYS A 376 18.42 2.68 -10.83
N SER A 377 17.82 3.39 -11.78
CA SER A 377 17.53 2.87 -13.12
C SER A 377 17.96 3.86 -14.20
N GLU A 378 18.19 3.35 -15.41
CA GLU A 378 18.56 4.14 -16.58
C GLU A 378 17.44 4.07 -17.63
N TYR A 379 17.04 5.23 -18.15
CA TYR A 379 15.86 5.41 -18.99
C TYR A 379 16.16 6.20 -20.25
N GLY A 380 15.59 5.76 -21.37
CA GLY A 380 15.55 6.56 -22.59
C GLY A 380 16.84 6.57 -23.42
N ASN A 381 16.80 7.35 -24.50
CA ASN A 381 17.94 7.65 -25.36
C ASN A 381 17.77 9.07 -25.94
N PRO A 382 18.63 10.05 -25.62
CA PRO A 382 19.83 9.95 -24.75
C PRO A 382 19.48 9.59 -23.29
N SER A 383 20.34 8.84 -22.61
CA SER A 383 19.97 8.17 -21.36
C SER A 383 19.91 9.11 -20.15
N VAL A 384 18.97 8.84 -19.25
CA VAL A 384 18.79 9.51 -17.95
C VAL A 384 18.83 8.45 -16.87
N ARG A 385 19.78 8.57 -15.95
CA ARG A 385 19.85 7.72 -14.77
C ARG A 385 19.30 8.46 -13.56
N VAL A 386 18.37 7.83 -12.86
CA VAL A 386 17.67 8.42 -11.72
C VAL A 386 17.31 7.34 -10.71
N GLU A 387 17.31 7.71 -9.44
CA GLU A 387 16.85 6.87 -8.33
C GLU A 387 15.39 7.19 -8.03
N THR A 388 14.51 6.18 -8.02
CA THR A 388 13.07 6.37 -7.79
C THR A 388 12.51 5.36 -6.79
N PRO A 389 11.42 5.70 -6.07
CA PRO A 389 10.81 4.80 -5.09
C PRO A 389 10.09 3.59 -5.73
N LYS A 390 9.82 3.67 -7.04
CA LYS A 390 9.25 2.60 -7.86
C LYS A 390 9.84 2.65 -9.26
N VAL A 391 9.95 1.49 -9.90
CA VAL A 391 10.40 1.36 -11.29
C VAL A 391 9.42 2.09 -12.23
N LEU A 392 9.95 3.02 -13.03
CA LEU A 392 9.16 3.74 -14.03
C LEU A 392 8.79 2.81 -15.19
N LYS A 393 7.50 2.81 -15.56
CA LYS A 393 6.95 1.97 -16.63
C LYS A 393 6.83 2.77 -17.92
N ARG A 394 7.17 2.14 -19.05
CA ARG A 394 7.04 2.78 -20.36
C ARG A 394 5.60 3.23 -20.58
N THR A 395 5.43 4.48 -20.94
CA THR A 395 4.13 5.14 -21.17
C THR A 395 4.15 5.80 -22.54
N ASP A 396 3.06 5.65 -23.29
CA ASP A 396 2.91 6.25 -24.61
C ASP A 396 2.26 7.64 -24.49
N LEU A 397 3.08 8.68 -24.52
CA LEU A 397 2.62 10.08 -24.49
C LEU A 397 2.29 10.62 -25.88
N THR A 398 2.41 9.81 -26.95
CA THR A 398 2.17 10.30 -28.31
C THR A 398 0.73 10.76 -28.54
N LYS A 399 -0.21 10.25 -27.74
CA LYS A 399 -1.63 10.57 -27.80
C LYS A 399 -2.00 11.89 -27.12
N THR A 400 -1.13 12.41 -26.25
CA THR A 400 -1.37 13.63 -25.45
C THR A 400 -0.58 14.83 -25.96
N LEU A 401 0.38 14.63 -26.86
CA LEU A 401 1.16 15.71 -27.47
C LEU A 401 0.43 16.36 -28.67
N PRO A 402 0.58 17.68 -28.87
CA PRO A 402 0.05 18.37 -30.05
C PRO A 402 0.65 17.81 -31.36
N LYS A 403 -0.21 17.49 -32.34
CA LYS A 403 0.19 16.87 -33.63
C LYS A 403 1.29 17.63 -34.39
N ASN A 404 1.38 18.95 -34.20
CA ASN A 404 2.34 19.81 -34.90
C ASN A 404 3.81 19.55 -34.46
N GLY A 405 4.04 19.05 -33.23
CA GLY A 405 5.39 18.76 -32.73
C GLY A 405 5.96 17.41 -33.19
N MET A 406 5.10 16.44 -33.52
CA MET A 406 5.48 15.08 -33.91
C MET A 406 6.32 15.00 -35.18
N ALA A 407 6.14 15.94 -36.11
CA ALA A 407 6.82 15.90 -37.40
C ALA A 407 8.36 16.02 -37.29
N LEU A 408 8.84 16.69 -36.25
CA LEU A 408 10.26 16.98 -36.00
C LEU A 408 10.95 15.90 -35.13
N ILE A 409 10.17 15.04 -34.50
CA ILE A 409 10.62 14.03 -33.56
C ILE A 409 11.02 12.77 -34.32
N LYS A 410 12.26 12.32 -34.13
CA LYS A 410 12.76 11.04 -34.67
C LYS A 410 12.33 9.90 -33.76
N GLU A 411 12.55 10.06 -32.47
CA GLU A 411 12.21 9.07 -31.45
C GLU A 411 11.83 9.78 -30.15
N MET A 412 10.85 9.22 -29.44
CA MET A 412 10.46 9.64 -28.09
C MET A 412 10.24 8.41 -27.23
N GLN A 413 10.82 8.42 -26.04
CA GLN A 413 10.63 7.37 -25.05
C GLN A 413 10.26 8.01 -23.72
N SER A 414 9.17 7.54 -23.13
CA SER A 414 8.65 8.08 -21.87
C SER A 414 8.37 6.97 -20.89
N PHE A 415 8.71 7.21 -19.63
CA PHE A 415 8.60 6.29 -18.52
C PHE A 415 7.99 7.03 -17.33
N ALA A 416 7.02 6.42 -16.67
CA ALA A 416 6.36 7.08 -15.56
C ALA A 416 5.96 6.11 -14.44
N TYR A 417 5.82 6.67 -13.24
CA TYR A 417 5.11 6.06 -12.13
C TYR A 417 3.97 7.01 -11.72
N GLY A 418 2.76 6.46 -11.62
CA GLY A 418 1.55 7.25 -11.40
C GLY A 418 1.08 7.99 -12.66
N SER A 419 0.26 9.00 -12.45
CA SER A 419 -0.24 9.94 -13.46
C SER A 419 -0.45 11.31 -12.81
N LEU A 420 -0.74 12.35 -13.59
CA LEU A 420 -1.19 13.66 -13.05
C LEU A 420 -2.49 13.56 -12.21
N LYS A 421 -3.13 12.38 -12.13
CA LYS A 421 -4.25 12.11 -11.23
C LYS A 421 -3.90 11.40 -9.94
N SER A 422 -2.68 10.91 -9.81
CA SER A 422 -2.20 10.20 -8.63
C SER A 422 -1.66 11.19 -7.58
N ASN A 423 -1.60 10.76 -6.32
CA ASN A 423 -1.04 11.57 -5.22
C ASN A 423 0.44 11.93 -5.43
N PHE A 424 1.17 11.05 -6.12
CA PHE A 424 2.55 11.24 -6.52
C PHE A 424 2.72 10.78 -7.97
N TYR A 425 3.40 11.59 -8.78
CA TYR A 425 3.69 11.33 -10.18
C TYR A 425 5.14 11.67 -10.47
N ILE A 426 5.83 10.76 -11.15
CA ILE A 426 7.13 11.03 -11.75
C ILE A 426 7.13 10.53 -13.18
N MET A 427 7.73 11.31 -14.07
CA MET A 427 7.94 10.99 -15.46
C MET A 427 9.37 11.34 -15.86
N VAL A 428 9.99 10.42 -16.60
CA VAL A 428 11.21 10.66 -17.36
C VAL A 428 10.89 10.49 -18.83
N SER A 429 11.17 11.50 -19.64
CA SER A 429 10.96 11.48 -21.08
C SER A 429 12.23 11.91 -21.80
N THR A 430 12.54 11.21 -22.89
CA THR A 430 13.71 11.46 -23.73
C THR A 430 13.24 11.58 -25.17
N LEU A 431 13.81 12.55 -25.87
CA LEU A 431 13.39 12.94 -27.20
C LEU A 431 14.63 13.11 -28.07
N GLN A 432 14.62 12.54 -29.27
CA GLN A 432 15.64 12.80 -30.29
C GLN A 432 14.99 13.47 -31.50
N TYR A 433 15.59 14.57 -31.98
CA TYR A 433 15.12 15.27 -33.17
C TYR A 433 15.62 14.60 -34.45
N LYS A 434 14.89 14.80 -35.56
CA LYS A 434 15.31 14.32 -36.90
C LYS A 434 16.52 15.06 -37.46
N GLN A 435 16.72 16.30 -37.04
CA GLN A 435 17.82 17.17 -37.47
C GLN A 435 18.42 17.84 -36.24
N GLU A 436 19.74 17.92 -36.18
CA GLU A 436 20.43 18.69 -35.14
C GLU A 436 20.07 20.17 -35.31
N THR A 437 19.46 20.73 -34.27
CA THR A 437 19.09 22.15 -34.20
C THR A 437 19.45 22.67 -32.82
N GLN A 438 19.69 23.97 -32.71
CA GLN A 438 19.95 24.59 -31.41
C GLN A 438 18.66 24.56 -30.60
N ILE A 439 18.70 23.89 -29.45
CA ILE A 439 17.55 23.70 -28.58
C ILE A 439 17.50 24.83 -27.55
N ASP A 440 16.37 25.53 -27.53
CA ASP A 440 16.06 26.58 -26.56
C ASP A 440 15.37 25.97 -25.34
N LEU A 441 16.13 25.81 -24.25
CA LEU A 441 15.67 25.14 -23.04
C LEU A 441 14.45 25.84 -22.41
N ALA A 442 14.37 27.17 -22.47
CA ALA A 442 13.25 27.93 -21.93
C ALA A 442 11.97 27.68 -22.75
N LYS A 443 12.06 27.62 -24.07
CA LYS A 443 10.92 27.24 -24.92
C LYS A 443 10.51 25.79 -24.74
N SER A 444 11.48 24.89 -24.52
CA SER A 444 11.18 23.49 -24.19
C SER A 444 10.43 23.38 -22.86
N LEU A 445 10.78 24.20 -21.86
CA LEU A 445 10.06 24.27 -20.59
C LEU A 445 8.63 24.77 -20.78
N ASP A 446 8.43 25.88 -21.50
CA ASP A 446 7.09 26.37 -21.84
C ASP A 446 6.25 25.30 -22.57
N GLY A 447 6.87 24.53 -23.47
CA GLY A 447 6.23 23.39 -24.14
C GLY A 447 5.78 22.29 -23.17
N ALA A 448 6.62 21.94 -22.20
CA ALA A 448 6.28 20.96 -21.16
C ALA A 448 5.13 21.45 -20.26
N LEU A 449 5.13 22.73 -19.89
CA LEU A 449 4.06 23.33 -19.08
C LEU A 449 2.73 23.36 -19.85
N LYS A 450 2.74 23.75 -21.12
CA LYS A 450 1.54 23.67 -22.00
C LYS A 450 1.02 22.25 -22.15
N ALA A 451 1.90 21.25 -22.16
CA ALA A 451 1.47 19.85 -22.17
C ALA A 451 0.77 19.46 -20.86
N MET A 452 1.16 20.02 -19.71
CA MET A 452 0.42 19.85 -18.44
C MET A 452 -0.93 20.55 -18.48
N GLU A 453 -1.00 21.78 -19.02
CA GLU A 453 -2.27 22.51 -19.19
C GLU A 453 -3.27 21.71 -20.02
N SER A 454 -2.80 21.11 -21.13
CA SER A 454 -3.62 20.25 -21.98
C SER A 454 -4.15 18.99 -21.27
N GLN A 455 -3.51 18.60 -20.17
CA GLN A 455 -3.89 17.47 -19.32
C GLN A 455 -4.72 17.90 -18.10
N GLY A 456 -5.13 19.17 -18.03
CA GLY A 456 -6.04 19.69 -17.00
C GLY A 456 -5.38 20.48 -15.87
N ALA A 457 -4.09 20.83 -15.98
CA ALA A 457 -3.48 21.79 -15.08
C ALA A 457 -4.05 23.20 -15.32
N GLN A 458 -4.50 23.88 -14.28
CA GLN A 458 -5.05 25.23 -14.34
C GLN A 458 -4.39 26.13 -13.29
N ASN A 459 -4.49 27.46 -13.45
CA ASN A 459 -3.95 28.44 -12.49
C ASN A 459 -2.47 28.20 -12.13
N MET A 460 -1.65 27.92 -13.15
CA MET A 460 -0.24 27.60 -12.93
C MET A 460 0.54 28.83 -12.45
N ILE A 461 1.24 28.68 -11.33
CA ILE A 461 2.27 29.59 -10.85
C ILE A 461 3.61 28.97 -11.26
N VAL A 462 4.39 29.70 -12.05
CA VAL A 462 5.64 29.22 -12.63
C VAL A 462 6.81 30.04 -12.11
N LYS A 463 7.83 29.35 -11.61
CA LYS A 463 9.16 29.87 -11.32
C LYS A 463 10.17 29.09 -12.14
N GLN A 464 11.27 29.74 -12.49
CA GLN A 464 12.35 29.16 -13.28
C GLN A 464 13.69 29.48 -12.64
N GLU A 465 14.60 28.51 -12.65
CA GLU A 465 16.00 28.67 -12.27
C GLU A 465 16.90 27.80 -13.14
N ASP A 466 18.19 28.15 -13.19
CA ASP A 466 19.20 27.30 -13.81
C ASP A 466 19.45 26.08 -12.92
N PHE A 467 19.68 24.92 -13.55
CA PHE A 467 19.97 23.68 -12.83
C PHE A 467 21.26 23.07 -13.35
N GLU A 468 22.06 22.48 -12.45
CA GLU A 468 23.29 21.80 -12.79
C GLU A 468 23.33 20.44 -12.09
N THR A 469 23.57 19.37 -12.87
CA THR A 469 23.73 18.02 -12.28
C THR A 469 25.07 17.93 -11.54
N LYS A 470 25.25 16.87 -10.73
CA LYS A 470 26.55 16.57 -10.06
C LYS A 470 27.71 16.41 -11.06
N GLU A 471 27.40 16.09 -12.31
CA GLU A 471 28.37 15.88 -13.40
C GLU A 471 28.67 17.18 -14.16
N GLY A 472 28.09 18.32 -13.75
CA GLY A 472 28.30 19.64 -14.33
C GLY A 472 27.47 19.90 -15.60
N ILE A 473 26.41 19.12 -15.82
CA ILE A 473 25.55 19.27 -17.00
C ILE A 473 24.48 20.31 -16.69
N LYS A 474 24.46 21.38 -17.50
CA LYS A 474 23.52 22.49 -17.35
C LYS A 474 22.17 22.15 -17.96
N GLY A 475 21.12 22.49 -17.24
CA GLY A 475 19.73 22.41 -17.65
C GLY A 475 18.94 23.57 -17.07
N ILE A 476 17.63 23.50 -17.23
CA ILE A 476 16.66 24.46 -16.70
C ILE A 476 15.70 23.72 -15.76
N LYS A 477 15.38 24.33 -14.63
CA LYS A 477 14.36 23.86 -13.70
C LYS A 477 13.17 24.82 -13.73
N GLY A 478 11.98 24.29 -13.99
CA GLY A 478 10.72 24.98 -13.80
C GLY A 478 9.95 24.36 -12.64
N TYR A 479 9.43 25.17 -11.73
CA TYR A 479 8.70 24.68 -10.56
C TYR A 479 7.61 25.64 -10.13
N GLY A 480 6.65 25.12 -9.36
CA GLY A 480 5.60 25.93 -8.78
C GLY A 480 4.35 25.12 -8.51
N THR A 481 3.19 25.77 -8.57
CA THR A 481 1.93 25.14 -8.18
C THR A 481 0.88 25.28 -9.24
N PHE A 482 -0.04 24.33 -9.32
CA PHE A 482 -1.22 24.45 -10.16
C PHE A 482 -2.44 23.87 -9.45
N SER A 483 -3.62 24.31 -9.86
CA SER A 483 -4.89 23.77 -9.42
C SER A 483 -5.36 22.73 -10.42
N LYS A 484 -5.80 21.59 -9.90
CA LYS A 484 -6.53 20.59 -10.68
C LYS A 484 -7.98 20.59 -10.21
N ILE A 485 -8.90 20.79 -11.15
CA ILE A 485 -10.34 20.74 -10.87
C ILE A 485 -10.83 19.33 -11.16
N ASP A 486 -11.44 18.68 -10.17
CA ASP A 486 -12.15 17.43 -10.38
C ASP A 486 -13.51 17.73 -11.02
N ASN A 487 -13.68 17.36 -12.30
CA ASN A 487 -14.90 17.63 -13.05
C ASN A 487 -16.12 16.88 -12.49
N GLU A 488 -15.94 15.85 -11.65
CA GLU A 488 -17.05 15.10 -11.04
C GLU A 488 -17.55 15.74 -9.74
N ASN A 489 -16.65 16.31 -8.92
CA ASN A 489 -16.98 16.81 -7.58
C ASN A 489 -16.82 18.32 -7.40
N GLN A 490 -16.37 19.05 -8.41
CA GLN A 490 -16.01 20.50 -8.36
C GLN A 490 -14.97 20.88 -7.29
N ASN A 491 -14.34 19.91 -6.63
CA ASN A 491 -13.25 20.16 -5.70
C ASN A 491 -11.96 20.47 -6.48
N SER A 492 -11.24 21.50 -6.04
CA SER A 492 -9.93 21.86 -6.57
C SER A 492 -8.84 21.41 -5.61
N THR A 493 -7.92 20.57 -6.10
CA THR A 493 -6.72 20.18 -5.36
C THR A 493 -5.54 21.00 -5.88
N LYS A 494 -4.76 21.57 -4.96
CA LYS A 494 -3.54 22.31 -5.31
C LYS A 494 -2.35 21.35 -5.31
N LEU A 495 -1.64 21.31 -6.42
CA LEU A 495 -0.52 20.41 -6.66
C LEU A 495 0.75 21.24 -6.84
N TYR A 496 1.86 20.69 -6.37
CA TYR A 496 3.20 21.21 -6.62
C TYR A 496 3.86 20.39 -7.73
N TYR A 497 4.67 21.05 -8.56
CA TYR A 497 5.38 20.41 -9.65
C TYR A 497 6.80 20.91 -9.79
N GLU A 498 7.66 20.04 -10.30
CA GLU A 498 9.02 20.34 -10.70
C GLU A 498 9.33 19.67 -12.04
N VAL A 499 9.90 20.43 -12.96
CA VAL A 499 10.32 19.96 -14.28
C VAL A 499 11.78 20.33 -14.49
N LEU A 500 12.62 19.33 -14.74
CA LEU A 500 13.97 19.52 -15.23
C LEU A 500 14.01 19.26 -16.73
N ILE A 501 14.72 20.11 -17.47
CA ILE A 501 14.96 19.92 -18.90
C ILE A 501 16.44 20.11 -19.20
N PHE A 502 16.98 19.14 -19.92
CA PHE A 502 18.35 19.12 -20.41
C PHE A 502 18.36 18.92 -21.92
N SER A 503 19.46 19.33 -22.56
CA SER A 503 19.69 19.07 -23.97
C SER A 503 21.08 18.50 -24.19
N GLN A 504 21.14 17.32 -24.80
CA GLN A 504 22.36 16.62 -25.18
C GLN A 504 22.14 15.83 -26.47
N GLU A 505 23.19 15.60 -27.25
CA GLU A 505 23.17 14.74 -28.46
C GLU A 505 22.05 15.06 -29.47
N GLY A 506 21.72 16.35 -29.65
CA GLY A 506 20.63 16.77 -30.54
C GLY A 506 19.26 16.28 -30.07
N GLY A 507 19.10 16.04 -28.77
CA GLY A 507 17.88 15.61 -28.11
C GLY A 507 17.56 16.42 -26.84
N LEU A 508 16.44 16.06 -26.22
CA LEU A 508 15.94 16.60 -24.96
C LEU A 508 15.73 15.48 -23.95
N GLN A 509 16.09 15.74 -22.71
CA GLN A 509 15.74 14.92 -21.56
C GLN A 509 14.89 15.75 -20.61
N GLN A 510 13.74 15.21 -20.22
CA GLN A 510 12.78 15.85 -19.34
C GLN A 510 12.49 14.94 -18.15
N ILE A 511 12.54 15.51 -16.96
CA ILE A 511 12.13 14.85 -15.72
C ILE A 511 11.05 15.70 -15.10
N MET A 512 9.88 15.13 -14.80
CA MET A 512 8.75 15.82 -14.20
C MET A 512 8.33 15.09 -12.94
N ILE A 513 8.13 15.83 -11.87
CA ILE A 513 7.62 15.35 -10.59
C ILE A 513 6.40 16.19 -10.23
N VAL A 514 5.32 15.55 -9.81
CA VAL A 514 4.08 16.22 -9.37
C VAL A 514 3.54 15.52 -8.13
N HIS A 515 3.17 16.28 -7.12
CA HIS A 515 2.53 15.78 -5.91
C HIS A 515 1.64 16.85 -5.26
N GLU A 516 0.92 16.50 -4.21
CA GLU A 516 0.07 17.45 -3.48
C GLU A 516 0.90 18.56 -2.81
N GLU A 517 0.42 19.80 -2.86
CA GLU A 517 1.09 20.92 -2.20
C GLU A 517 1.03 20.75 -0.68
N GLY A 518 2.18 20.87 -0.02
CA GLY A 518 2.28 20.75 1.45
C GLY A 518 2.58 19.33 1.95
N ASP A 519 2.64 18.33 1.06
CA ASP A 519 3.09 16.98 1.42
C ASP A 519 4.61 16.97 1.67
N LYS A 520 4.98 16.90 2.96
CA LYS A 520 6.38 16.89 3.41
C LYS A 520 7.15 15.68 2.87
N TYR A 521 6.53 14.50 2.86
CA TYR A 521 7.20 13.27 2.40
C TYR A 521 7.41 13.29 0.89
N ALA A 522 6.44 13.81 0.13
CA ALA A 522 6.59 13.93 -1.32
C ALA A 522 7.67 14.96 -1.71
N ASN A 523 7.83 16.05 -0.94
CA ASN A 523 8.94 16.99 -1.11
C ASN A 523 10.29 16.29 -0.92
N GLU A 524 10.45 15.50 0.16
CA GLU A 524 11.68 14.73 0.41
C GLU A 524 11.97 13.70 -0.69
N ILE A 525 10.93 13.04 -1.21
CA ILE A 525 11.05 12.15 -2.37
C ILE A 525 11.55 12.95 -3.58
N SER A 526 10.95 14.12 -3.85
CA SER A 526 11.33 14.97 -4.98
C SER A 526 12.80 15.39 -4.88
N ASP A 527 13.22 15.90 -3.74
CA ASP A 527 14.60 16.34 -3.48
C ASP A 527 15.61 15.19 -3.70
N ARG A 528 15.29 13.99 -3.20
CA ARG A 528 16.15 12.80 -3.41
C ARG A 528 16.24 12.41 -4.88
N ILE A 529 15.12 12.44 -5.61
CA ILE A 529 15.08 12.15 -7.04
C ILE A 529 15.94 13.18 -7.79
N LEU A 530 15.71 14.47 -7.57
CA LEU A 530 16.45 15.56 -8.23
C LEU A 530 17.96 15.46 -7.95
N ALA A 531 18.35 15.13 -6.71
CA ALA A 531 19.75 14.94 -6.33
C ALA A 531 20.41 13.68 -6.92
N SER A 532 19.62 12.73 -7.42
CA SER A 532 20.08 11.47 -8.02
C SER A 532 20.21 11.52 -9.55
N VAL A 533 19.77 12.61 -10.18
CA VAL A 533 19.78 12.76 -11.65
C VAL A 533 21.22 12.77 -12.17
N GLU A 534 21.51 11.78 -13.00
CA GLU A 534 22.76 11.58 -13.71
C GLU A 534 22.45 11.45 -15.22
N LEU A 535 23.26 12.11 -16.05
CA LEU A 535 23.10 12.14 -17.50
C LEU A 535 24.40 11.68 -18.14
N GLN A 536 24.31 10.93 -19.25
CA GLN A 536 25.51 10.40 -19.88
C GLN A 536 26.44 11.54 -20.33
N ASN A 537 27.67 11.55 -19.81
CA ASN A 537 28.65 12.57 -20.13
C ASN A 537 29.30 12.24 -21.48
N THR A 538 29.00 13.05 -22.51
CA THR A 538 29.50 12.87 -23.88
C THR A 538 31.00 13.18 -24.06
N LYS A 539 31.71 13.51 -22.97
CA LYS A 539 33.15 13.83 -22.97
C LYS A 539 34.08 12.70 -22.51
N GLN A 540 33.58 11.46 -22.37
CA GLN A 540 34.42 10.28 -22.09
C GLN A 540 34.48 9.31 -23.27
#